data_AF-A0A9P4L568-F1
#
_entry.id   AF-A0A9P4L568-F1
#
_cell.length_a   1.000
_cell.length_b   1.000
_cell.length_c   1.000
_cell.angle_alpha   90.00
_cell.angle_beta   90.00
_cell.angle_gamma   90.00
#
_symmetry.space_group_name_H-M   'P 1'
#
loop_
_entity.id
_entity.type
_entity.pdbx_description
1 polymer ?
#
loop_
_entity_poly.entity_id
_entity_poly.type
_entity_poly.pdbx_seq_one_letter_code
_entity_poly.pdbx_strand_id
1 'polypeptide(L)'
;MLSVRALRCACNAPHVTRSSAPAISALLAPIRLSSSSATATVEEQDENGEADEIVSRERDLNKPKNPSSQLAMMFGEEHAKKNHSISWDLRKLDLELMRIYSRQRAITETVKGPYRVRTVARDQEKSVKIDVRDNKVFVQKSTIPNIWLRDNCQCGSCMHEATKQRLLDTFSIPKDIAIKTHSFDGSVLKIEWSDGHQSEFSREFFSRTTNPERQNAILRQGLTTVKLWDSTIASDPPKEYYRLTGRAKIARVLLKIRQYGFCYVDDTPITPKATKGLLERIAFIRNTHYGGFYDFTADLASKDTAYTNIALEAHTDNTYFSDPAGLQAFHLLSHTDGEGGASLLVDGFKVADELCKTDREAYEILSTVNVYAHASGNEGISIQPYRAFPVLEHDSLTGDLLRVRWNSSDRASIELPIDKVETWYDAARKFDALLKKKENEYWEQLIPGRVLIFDNWRVLHGRSKFTGKRRICGGYINRDDWISKYKMLQLGREKVLGSLASG
;
A
#
# COMPACT_ATOMS: atom_id res chain seq x y z
N MET A 1 -38.66 44.63 -8.58
CA MET A 1 -39.24 45.04 -7.29
C MET A 1 -39.64 43.80 -6.52
N LEU A 2 -38.89 43.44 -5.48
CA LEU A 2 -39.38 42.83 -4.23
C LEU A 2 -38.16 42.61 -3.32
N SER A 3 -38.16 43.42 -2.27
CA SER A 3 -37.20 43.47 -1.18
C SER A 3 -37.59 42.44 -0.13
N VAL A 4 -36.63 41.67 0.39
CA VAL A 4 -36.81 40.94 1.65
C VAL A 4 -35.59 41.20 2.53
N ARG A 5 -35.92 41.70 3.73
CA ARG A 5 -35.06 42.27 4.75
C ARG A 5 -34.22 41.22 5.47
N ALA A 6 -33.04 41.69 5.88
CA ALA A 6 -32.13 41.06 6.82
C ALA A 6 -32.76 40.87 8.22
N LEU A 7 -32.43 39.76 8.86
CA LEU A 7 -32.57 39.52 10.29
C LEU A 7 -31.17 39.36 10.88
N ARG A 8 -30.72 40.40 11.58
CA ARG A 8 -29.60 40.36 12.52
C ARG A 8 -30.08 39.67 13.79
N CYS A 9 -29.33 38.71 14.29
CA CYS A 9 -29.39 38.31 15.69
C CYS A 9 -27.96 38.29 16.22
N ALA A 10 -27.67 39.25 17.09
CA ALA A 10 -26.47 39.33 17.90
C ALA A 10 -26.88 38.99 19.34
N CYS A 11 -26.21 38.02 19.94
CA CYS A 11 -26.20 37.85 21.39
C CYS A 11 -24.76 37.57 21.83
N ASN A 12 -24.21 38.55 22.54
CA ASN A 12 -22.98 38.52 23.31
C ASN A 12 -23.10 37.60 24.53
N ALA A 13 -22.05 36.86 24.87
CA ALA A 13 -21.65 36.49 26.23
C ALA A 13 -20.18 35.95 26.20
N PRO A 14 -19.44 35.90 27.32
CA PRO A 14 -18.29 36.77 27.52
C PRO A 14 -16.93 36.05 27.55
N HIS A 15 -15.87 36.86 27.43
CA HIS A 15 -14.48 36.49 27.70
C HIS A 15 -14.33 35.86 29.09
N VAL A 16 -13.87 34.61 29.13
CA VAL A 16 -13.36 33.96 30.34
C VAL A 16 -11.87 34.20 30.42
N THR A 17 -11.48 35.05 31.36
CA THR A 17 -10.12 35.16 31.88
C THR A 17 -9.78 33.89 32.66
N ARG A 18 -8.71 33.17 32.27
CA ARG A 18 -8.13 32.13 33.12
C ARG A 18 -6.88 32.69 33.78
N SER A 19 -7.05 33.00 35.06
CA SER A 19 -5.97 33.23 36.02
C SER A 19 -5.44 31.89 36.53
N SER A 20 -4.12 31.88 36.65
CA SER A 20 -3.18 31.04 37.40
C SER A 20 -3.69 30.09 38.52
N ALA A 21 -3.16 28.87 38.50
CA ALA A 21 -2.80 28.07 39.68
C ALA A 21 -1.73 27.00 39.28
N PRO A 22 -0.89 26.51 40.22
CA PRO A 22 0.56 26.40 40.01
C PRO A 22 1.07 24.99 39.69
N ALA A 23 2.18 24.95 38.95
CA ALA A 23 2.98 23.75 38.75
C ALA A 23 3.96 23.56 39.91
N ILE A 24 3.85 22.41 40.58
CA ILE A 24 4.87 21.86 41.46
C ILE A 24 5.84 21.08 40.57
N SER A 25 7.09 21.54 40.45
CA SER A 25 8.25 20.65 40.36
C SER A 25 9.51 21.44 40.65
N ALA A 26 10.18 21.09 41.75
CA ALA A 26 11.35 21.76 42.26
C ALA A 26 12.63 21.11 41.70
N LEU A 27 13.58 22.00 41.39
CA LEU A 27 15.03 21.84 41.50
C LEU A 27 15.71 20.79 40.62
N LEU A 28 16.52 21.28 39.68
CA LEU A 28 17.98 21.09 39.69
C LEU A 28 18.63 22.12 38.75
N ALA A 29 19.51 22.94 39.31
CA ALA A 29 20.25 24.03 38.64
C ALA A 29 21.52 23.50 37.94
N PRO A 30 22.02 24.18 36.88
CA PRO A 30 23.23 23.78 36.17
C PRO A 30 24.48 24.46 36.77
N ILE A 31 25.53 23.69 37.04
CA ILE A 31 26.85 24.23 37.39
C ILE A 31 27.66 24.41 36.11
N ARG A 32 28.02 25.66 35.83
CA ARG A 32 29.06 26.08 34.88
C ARG A 32 30.44 25.82 35.49
N LEU A 33 31.41 25.41 34.69
CA LEU A 33 32.82 25.63 34.99
C LEU A 33 33.52 26.30 33.80
N SER A 34 34.24 27.35 34.16
CA SER A 34 34.96 28.33 33.36
C SER A 34 36.28 27.79 32.81
N SER A 35 36.71 28.37 31.69
CA SER A 35 37.98 28.12 31.00
C SER A 35 38.98 29.28 31.19
N SER A 36 40.22 29.00 30.77
CA SER A 36 41.40 29.88 30.57
C SER A 36 42.34 30.02 31.78
N SER A 37 43.67 30.04 31.65
CA SER A 37 44.56 30.14 30.48
C SER A 37 45.98 29.58 30.78
N ALA A 38 46.70 29.29 29.69
CA ALA A 38 48.04 28.73 29.55
C ALA A 38 49.21 29.59 30.05
N THR A 39 50.39 28.96 30.19
CA THR A 39 51.69 29.45 29.65
C THR A 39 52.74 28.32 29.70
N ALA A 40 53.73 28.42 28.82
CA ALA A 40 54.61 27.35 28.34
C ALA A 40 56.08 27.52 28.79
N THR A 41 56.90 26.54 28.38
CA THR A 41 58.37 26.51 28.13
C THR A 41 59.38 26.36 29.29
N VAL A 42 59.87 25.11 29.43
CA VAL A 42 61.24 24.52 29.39
C VAL A 42 62.51 25.33 29.74
N GLU A 43 63.49 24.59 30.31
CA GLU A 43 64.96 24.80 30.52
C GLU A 43 65.33 25.06 32.00
N GLU A 44 66.32 24.44 32.67
CA GLU A 44 67.46 23.58 32.31
C GLU A 44 67.99 22.90 33.61
N GLN A 45 68.69 21.76 33.50
CA GLN A 45 69.85 21.21 34.25
C GLN A 45 70.15 21.70 35.71
N ASP A 46 70.61 20.92 36.70
CA ASP A 46 71.61 19.84 36.70
C ASP A 46 71.77 19.25 38.15
N GLU A 47 72.51 18.14 38.25
CA GLU A 47 73.25 17.63 39.44
C GLU A 47 72.56 16.82 40.59
N ASN A 48 73.03 15.56 40.68
CA ASN A 48 73.41 14.79 41.87
C ASN A 48 72.36 14.33 42.91
N GLY A 49 72.09 13.01 42.88
CA GLY A 49 71.72 12.20 44.07
C GLY A 49 70.34 11.56 44.00
N GLU A 50 70.28 10.24 44.24
CA GLU A 50 69.08 9.39 44.41
C GLU A 50 68.31 8.98 43.14
N ALA A 51 68.74 7.87 42.52
CA ALA A 51 67.97 7.20 41.47
C ALA A 51 68.11 5.67 41.56
N ASP A 52 67.54 5.06 42.60
CA ASP A 52 67.31 3.60 42.64
C ASP A 52 65.90 3.19 43.11
N GLU A 53 64.94 4.12 43.24
CA GLU A 53 63.55 3.80 43.64
C GLU A 53 62.44 4.26 42.66
N ILE A 54 62.77 4.87 41.51
CA ILE A 54 61.78 5.44 40.58
C ILE A 54 61.49 4.54 39.34
N VAL A 55 62.28 3.47 39.13
CA VAL A 55 62.18 2.65 37.90
C VAL A 55 61.02 1.61 37.93
N SER A 56 60.27 1.49 39.03
CA SER A 56 59.14 0.55 39.15
C SER A 56 57.74 1.15 39.00
N ARG A 57 57.59 2.48 38.86
CA ARG A 57 56.26 3.15 38.87
C ARG A 57 55.80 3.84 37.58
N GLU A 58 56.60 3.90 36.52
CA GLU A 58 56.24 4.62 35.28
C GLU A 58 55.88 3.73 34.07
N ARG A 59 55.56 2.44 34.27
CA ARG A 59 55.12 1.56 33.16
C ARG A 59 53.62 1.38 32.98
N ASP A 60 52.77 2.07 33.76
CA ASP A 60 51.32 1.80 33.74
C ASP A 60 50.39 2.99 33.40
N LEU A 61 50.92 4.09 32.84
CA LEU A 61 50.11 5.28 32.54
C LEU A 61 49.70 5.49 31.07
N ASN A 62 49.96 4.56 30.16
CA ASN A 62 49.51 4.67 28.76
C ASN A 62 48.81 3.40 28.25
N LYS A 63 47.71 3.02 28.90
CA LYS A 63 46.69 2.16 28.29
C LYS A 63 45.35 2.90 28.27
N PRO A 64 44.61 2.93 27.15
CA PRO A 64 43.25 3.44 27.16
C PRO A 64 42.44 2.63 28.19
N LYS A 65 42.06 3.26 29.29
CA LYS A 65 41.29 2.62 30.35
C LYS A 65 39.92 2.26 29.78
N ASN A 66 39.60 0.97 29.79
CA ASN A 66 38.32 0.42 29.36
C ASN A 66 37.17 1.28 29.97
N PRO A 67 36.16 1.72 29.20
CA PRO A 67 35.01 2.48 29.70
C PRO A 67 34.38 1.89 30.98
N SER A 68 34.42 0.56 31.13
CA SER A 68 33.98 -0.16 32.33
C SER A 68 34.73 0.25 33.60
N SER A 69 36.03 0.53 33.49
CA SER A 69 36.90 0.92 34.61
C SER A 69 36.67 2.36 35.08
N GLN A 70 36.27 3.25 34.17
CA GLN A 70 35.89 4.63 34.51
C GLN A 70 34.53 4.67 35.24
N LEU A 71 33.55 3.88 34.77
CA LEU A 71 32.26 3.71 35.43
C LEU A 71 32.40 3.10 36.84
N ALA A 72 33.31 2.14 37.01
CA ALA A 72 33.60 1.52 38.32
C ALA A 72 34.22 2.52 39.30
N MET A 73 35.10 3.41 38.85
CA MET A 73 35.65 4.48 39.69
C MET A 73 34.61 5.54 40.08
N MET A 74 33.65 5.85 39.20
CA MET A 74 32.67 6.93 39.44
C MET A 74 31.44 6.50 40.26
N PHE A 75 31.02 5.24 40.16
CA PHE A 75 29.76 4.78 40.76
C PHE A 75 29.92 3.60 41.74
N GLY A 76 31.16 3.14 41.97
CA GLY A 76 31.47 1.94 42.76
C GLY A 76 31.35 0.67 41.92
N GLU A 77 32.18 -0.33 42.25
CA GLU A 77 32.28 -1.59 41.47
C GLU A 77 30.93 -2.32 41.34
N GLU A 78 30.10 -2.26 42.38
CA GLU A 78 28.81 -2.95 42.42
C GLU A 78 27.82 -2.37 41.43
N HIS A 79 27.76 -1.03 41.30
CA HIS A 79 26.90 -0.36 40.32
C HIS A 79 27.42 -0.49 38.90
N ALA A 80 28.75 -0.50 38.70
CA ALA A 80 29.33 -0.75 37.38
C ALA A 80 29.07 -2.17 36.88
N LYS A 81 29.18 -3.19 37.76
CA LYS A 81 28.82 -4.57 37.47
C LYS A 81 27.32 -4.70 37.15
N LYS A 82 26.45 -4.02 37.91
CA LYS A 82 25.00 -4.00 37.69
C LYS A 82 24.61 -3.33 36.35
N ASN A 83 25.23 -2.20 36.00
CA ASN A 83 25.03 -1.56 34.69
C ASN A 83 25.54 -2.43 33.53
N HIS A 84 26.66 -3.13 33.72
CA HIS A 84 27.15 -4.06 32.70
C HIS A 84 26.20 -5.25 32.51
N SER A 85 25.68 -5.82 33.60
CA SER A 85 24.64 -6.86 33.57
C SER A 85 23.38 -6.38 32.84
N ILE A 86 22.85 -5.20 33.20
CA ILE A 86 21.65 -4.64 32.57
C ILE A 86 21.89 -4.39 31.08
N SER A 87 23.04 -3.85 30.69
CA SER A 87 23.40 -3.66 29.27
C SER A 87 23.46 -4.98 28.51
N TRP A 88 23.99 -6.04 29.14
CA TRP A 88 24.06 -7.37 28.57
C TRP A 88 22.68 -8.00 28.43
N ASP A 89 21.83 -7.86 29.46
CA ASP A 89 20.45 -8.33 29.45
C ASP A 89 19.61 -7.61 28.40
N LEU A 90 19.78 -6.30 28.23
CA LEU A 90 19.13 -5.52 27.17
C LEU A 90 19.56 -5.98 25.77
N ARG A 91 20.86 -6.25 25.55
CA ARG A 91 21.34 -6.83 24.29
C ARG A 91 20.76 -8.21 24.04
N LYS A 92 20.61 -9.04 25.08
CA LYS A 92 20.02 -10.37 24.97
C LYS A 92 18.53 -10.29 24.62
N LEU A 93 17.78 -9.38 25.27
CA LEU A 93 16.38 -9.09 24.97
C LEU A 93 16.20 -8.61 23.53
N ASP A 94 17.09 -7.74 23.05
CA ASP A 94 17.06 -7.23 21.67
C ASP A 94 17.32 -8.36 20.65
N LEU A 95 18.28 -9.24 20.94
CA LEU A 95 18.53 -10.45 20.13
C LEU A 95 17.34 -11.42 20.13
N GLU A 96 16.64 -11.57 21.25
CA GLU A 96 15.43 -12.39 21.35
C GLU A 96 14.25 -11.79 20.58
N LEU A 97 14.05 -10.47 20.70
CA LEU A 97 13.04 -9.74 19.94
C LEU A 97 13.28 -9.87 18.43
N MET A 98 14.54 -9.75 18.00
CA MET A 98 14.94 -10.00 16.62
C MET A 98 14.63 -11.43 16.17
N ARG A 99 14.94 -12.44 16.98
CA ARG A 99 14.60 -13.84 16.68
C ARG A 99 13.09 -14.05 16.56
N ILE A 100 12.29 -13.39 17.40
CA ILE A 100 10.82 -13.43 17.33
C ILE A 100 10.34 -12.82 16.03
N TYR A 101 10.84 -11.64 15.63
CA TYR A 101 10.47 -11.02 14.35
C TYR A 101 10.90 -11.85 13.13
N SER A 102 12.09 -12.45 13.16
CA SER A 102 12.55 -13.36 12.10
C SER A 102 11.68 -14.61 12.02
N ARG A 103 11.32 -15.22 13.17
CA ARG A 103 10.40 -16.36 13.21
C ARG A 103 9.00 -15.97 12.76
N GLN A 104 8.50 -14.79 13.14
CA GLN A 104 7.22 -14.28 12.67
C GLN A 104 7.20 -14.11 11.15
N ARG A 105 8.29 -13.61 10.55
CA ARG A 105 8.45 -13.53 9.08
C ARG A 105 8.45 -14.92 8.44
N ALA A 106 9.27 -15.84 8.94
CA ALA A 106 9.33 -17.22 8.44
C ALA A 106 8.00 -17.97 8.60
N ILE A 107 7.29 -17.76 9.71
CA ILE A 107 5.94 -18.32 9.93
C ILE A 107 4.95 -17.66 8.98
N THR A 108 5.06 -16.36 8.74
CA THR A 108 4.23 -15.66 7.76
C THR A 108 4.43 -16.22 6.35
N GLU A 109 5.66 -16.56 5.96
CA GLU A 109 5.95 -17.26 4.70
C GLU A 109 5.41 -18.69 4.68
N THR A 110 5.57 -19.42 5.79
CA THR A 110 5.09 -20.80 5.93
C THR A 110 3.55 -20.86 5.87
N VAL A 111 2.87 -19.86 6.43
CA VAL A 111 1.40 -19.78 6.50
C VAL A 111 0.80 -19.21 5.22
N LYS A 112 1.47 -18.28 4.53
CA LYS A 112 0.96 -17.62 3.30
C LYS A 112 1.39 -18.30 2.00
N GLY A 113 2.31 -19.27 2.06
CA GLY A 113 2.90 -19.90 0.87
C GLY A 113 3.95 -19.03 0.19
N PRO A 114 4.64 -19.53 -0.86
CA PRO A 114 5.72 -18.80 -1.52
C PRO A 114 5.20 -17.51 -2.16
N TYR A 115 5.97 -16.41 -2.09
CA TYR A 115 5.64 -15.18 -2.81
C TYR A 115 5.50 -15.47 -4.30
N ARG A 116 4.37 -15.08 -4.88
CA ARG A 116 4.07 -15.25 -6.29
C ARG A 116 3.84 -13.90 -6.89
N VAL A 117 4.38 -13.68 -8.07
CA VAL A 117 4.01 -12.50 -8.86
C VAL A 117 2.85 -12.82 -9.82
N ARG A 118 2.39 -14.09 -9.87
CA ARG A 118 1.42 -14.54 -10.87
C ARG A 118 0.45 -15.61 -10.36
N THR A 119 -0.82 -15.42 -10.74
CA THR A 119 -1.79 -16.51 -10.87
C THR A 119 -2.60 -16.38 -12.15
N VAL A 120 -2.75 -17.50 -12.85
CA VAL A 120 -3.76 -17.63 -13.90
C VAL A 120 -5.07 -18.03 -13.24
N ALA A 121 -6.07 -17.16 -13.29
CA ALA A 121 -7.44 -17.53 -12.98
C ALA A 121 -7.95 -18.46 -14.09
N ARG A 122 -8.18 -19.74 -13.77
CA ARG A 122 -9.01 -20.60 -14.61
C ARG A 122 -10.35 -20.74 -13.92
N ASP A 123 -11.37 -20.18 -14.54
CA ASP A 123 -12.72 -20.48 -14.15
C ASP A 123 -13.05 -21.87 -14.70
N GLN A 124 -13.14 -22.86 -13.81
CA GLN A 124 -13.63 -24.18 -14.17
C GLN A 124 -15.05 -24.28 -13.63
N GLU A 125 -16.04 -24.27 -14.53
CA GLU A 125 -17.38 -24.69 -14.19
C GLU A 125 -17.32 -26.14 -13.72
N LYS A 126 -17.51 -26.34 -12.41
CA LYS A 126 -17.60 -27.66 -11.81
C LYS A 126 -19.05 -27.92 -11.46
N SER A 127 -19.61 -28.96 -12.06
CA SER A 127 -20.85 -29.54 -11.55
C SER A 127 -20.59 -30.09 -10.14
N VAL A 128 -21.24 -29.51 -9.13
CA VAL A 128 -21.12 -29.94 -7.74
C VAL A 128 -22.21 -30.95 -7.40
N LYS A 129 -21.86 -32.07 -6.77
CA LYS A 129 -22.84 -33.02 -6.23
C LYS A 129 -23.40 -32.46 -4.92
N ILE A 130 -24.71 -32.35 -4.83
CA ILE A 130 -25.45 -31.88 -3.65
C ILE A 130 -26.21 -33.08 -3.08
N ASP A 131 -26.12 -33.28 -1.77
CA ASP A 131 -26.82 -34.34 -1.04
C ASP A 131 -27.33 -33.76 0.29
N VAL A 132 -28.49 -34.22 0.75
CA VAL A 132 -29.06 -33.79 2.03
C VAL A 132 -29.41 -35.03 2.83
N ARG A 133 -28.75 -35.16 3.98
CA ARG A 133 -28.92 -36.30 4.90
C ARG A 133 -28.63 -35.86 6.32
N ASP A 134 -29.26 -36.51 7.28
CA ASP A 134 -29.01 -36.29 8.72
C ASP A 134 -29.07 -34.80 9.11
N ASN A 135 -30.10 -34.07 8.63
CA ASN A 135 -30.31 -32.65 8.90
C ASN A 135 -29.15 -31.74 8.44
N LYS A 136 -28.39 -32.15 7.42
CA LYS A 136 -27.24 -31.41 6.90
C LYS A 136 -27.20 -31.43 5.38
N VAL A 137 -26.74 -30.31 4.80
CA VAL A 137 -26.45 -30.21 3.36
C VAL A 137 -24.97 -30.52 3.12
N PHE A 138 -24.71 -31.44 2.21
CA PHE A 138 -23.38 -31.81 1.74
C PHE A 138 -23.20 -31.34 0.31
N VAL A 139 -22.12 -30.60 0.06
CA VAL A 139 -21.69 -30.22 -1.29
C VAL A 139 -20.32 -30.84 -1.50
N GLN A 140 -20.25 -31.81 -2.42
CA GLN A 140 -19.09 -32.70 -2.57
C GLN A 140 -18.72 -33.38 -1.24
N LYS A 141 -17.59 -33.01 -0.63
CA LYS A 141 -17.11 -33.54 0.65
C LYS A 141 -17.34 -32.57 1.82
N SER A 142 -17.85 -31.37 1.54
CA SER A 142 -17.99 -30.31 2.53
C SER A 142 -19.42 -30.28 3.08
N THR A 143 -19.54 -30.22 4.40
CA THR A 143 -20.82 -29.97 5.06
C THR A 143 -21.04 -28.46 5.15
N ILE A 144 -22.21 -28.00 4.69
CA ILE A 144 -22.59 -26.59 4.79
C ILE A 144 -23.40 -26.37 6.07
N PRO A 145 -23.04 -25.40 6.94
CA PRO A 145 -23.80 -25.14 8.16
C PRO A 145 -25.22 -24.64 7.85
N ASN A 146 -26.23 -25.21 8.53
CA ASN A 146 -27.63 -24.80 8.38
C ASN A 146 -27.84 -23.32 8.69
N ILE A 147 -27.21 -22.81 9.75
CA ILE A 147 -27.25 -21.39 10.10
C ILE A 147 -26.73 -20.50 8.97
N TRP A 148 -25.68 -20.92 8.27
CA TRP A 148 -25.11 -20.16 7.16
C TRP A 148 -26.06 -20.17 5.95
N LEU A 149 -26.70 -21.30 5.64
CA LEU A 149 -27.69 -21.36 4.58
C LEU A 149 -28.90 -20.48 4.88
N ARG A 150 -29.47 -20.61 6.08
CA ARG A 150 -30.61 -19.80 6.52
C ARG A 150 -30.29 -18.31 6.52
N ASP A 151 -29.10 -17.94 6.98
CA ASP A 151 -28.60 -16.57 6.94
C ASP A 151 -28.50 -16.08 5.49
N ASN A 152 -27.95 -16.89 4.58
CA ASN A 152 -27.75 -16.50 3.17
C ASN A 152 -28.94 -16.82 2.25
N CYS A 153 -30.15 -16.94 2.78
CA CYS A 153 -31.37 -17.02 1.98
C CYS A 153 -31.49 -15.79 1.05
N GLN A 154 -31.77 -16.02 -0.24
CA GLN A 154 -31.84 -14.97 -1.26
C GLN A 154 -33.27 -14.50 -1.58
N CYS A 155 -34.27 -14.92 -0.80
CA CYS A 155 -35.66 -14.53 -1.01
C CYS A 155 -35.91 -13.06 -0.62
N GLY A 156 -36.99 -12.46 -1.13
CA GLY A 156 -37.30 -11.05 -0.93
C GLY A 156 -37.54 -10.60 0.52
N SER A 157 -37.80 -11.54 1.44
CA SER A 157 -37.92 -11.23 2.89
C SER A 157 -36.58 -11.26 3.62
N CYS A 158 -35.58 -11.98 3.10
CA CYS A 158 -34.24 -12.08 3.70
C CYS A 158 -33.23 -11.13 3.06
N MET A 159 -33.45 -10.76 1.80
CA MET A 159 -32.56 -9.95 0.98
C MET A 159 -33.36 -8.90 0.22
N HIS A 160 -32.96 -7.64 0.33
CA HIS A 160 -33.63 -6.56 -0.39
C HIS A 160 -33.40 -6.69 -1.90
N GLU A 161 -34.47 -6.73 -2.69
CA GLU A 161 -34.40 -7.06 -4.12
C GLU A 161 -33.52 -6.08 -4.92
N ALA A 162 -33.66 -4.78 -4.69
CA ALA A 162 -32.91 -3.75 -5.41
C ALA A 162 -31.44 -3.62 -4.96
N THR A 163 -31.19 -3.47 -3.66
CA THR A 163 -29.85 -3.20 -3.11
C THR A 163 -29.01 -4.47 -2.93
N LYS A 164 -29.65 -5.66 -2.90
CA LYS A 164 -29.03 -6.93 -2.53
C LYS A 164 -28.35 -6.88 -1.15
N GLN A 165 -28.90 -6.07 -0.25
CA GLN A 165 -28.48 -6.00 1.15
C GLN A 165 -29.35 -6.92 2.01
N ARG A 166 -28.73 -7.53 3.02
CA ARG A 166 -29.39 -8.42 3.99
C ARG A 166 -30.47 -7.63 4.75
N LEU A 167 -31.68 -8.19 4.79
CA LEU A 167 -32.80 -7.71 5.61
C LEU A 167 -32.97 -8.56 6.87
N LEU A 168 -32.64 -9.84 6.78
CA LEU A 168 -32.70 -10.78 7.90
C LEU A 168 -31.70 -10.37 8.99
N ASP A 169 -32.17 -10.22 10.23
CA ASP A 169 -31.28 -10.19 11.39
C ASP A 169 -30.70 -11.59 11.59
N THR A 170 -29.41 -11.76 11.27
CA THR A 170 -28.68 -13.02 11.40
C THR A 170 -28.84 -13.65 12.79
N PHE A 171 -28.93 -12.83 13.84
CA PHE A 171 -29.00 -13.33 15.22
C PHE A 171 -30.42 -13.60 15.71
N SER A 172 -31.43 -13.29 14.90
CA SER A 172 -32.80 -13.78 15.11
C SER A 172 -32.96 -15.25 14.70
N ILE A 173 -32.02 -15.80 13.93
CA ILE A 173 -32.02 -17.20 13.52
C ILE A 173 -31.74 -18.09 14.75
N PRO A 174 -32.60 -19.09 15.05
CA PRO A 174 -32.36 -20.03 16.14
C PRO A 174 -31.01 -20.75 16.00
N LYS A 175 -30.26 -20.90 17.10
CA LYS A 175 -28.95 -21.58 17.08
C LYS A 175 -29.05 -23.05 16.64
N ASP A 176 -30.19 -23.68 16.90
CA ASP A 176 -30.54 -25.05 16.59
C ASP A 176 -31.35 -25.18 15.29
N ILE A 177 -31.30 -24.17 14.40
CA ILE A 177 -31.99 -24.18 13.11
C ILE A 177 -31.73 -25.48 12.33
N ALA A 178 -32.82 -26.15 11.97
CA ALA A 178 -32.82 -27.48 11.37
C ALA A 178 -33.62 -27.49 10.06
N ILE A 179 -33.24 -28.38 9.16
CA ILE A 179 -33.99 -28.77 7.97
C ILE A 179 -35.18 -29.62 8.43
N LYS A 180 -36.38 -29.11 8.22
CA LYS A 180 -37.64 -29.81 8.50
C LYS A 180 -38.03 -30.68 7.31
N THR A 181 -38.03 -30.11 6.11
CA THR A 181 -38.22 -30.84 4.85
C THR A 181 -37.30 -30.27 3.77
N HIS A 182 -37.01 -31.06 2.73
CA HIS A 182 -36.25 -30.58 1.58
C HIS A 182 -36.68 -31.29 0.29
N SER A 183 -36.43 -30.65 -0.84
CA SER A 183 -36.56 -31.26 -2.16
C SER A 183 -35.48 -30.73 -3.10
N PHE A 184 -34.96 -31.58 -3.98
CA PHE A 184 -33.95 -31.21 -4.96
C PHE A 184 -34.33 -31.76 -6.33
N ASP A 185 -34.56 -30.87 -7.29
CA ASP A 185 -34.95 -31.24 -8.67
C ASP A 185 -33.73 -31.44 -9.60
N GLY A 186 -32.51 -31.38 -9.06
CA GLY A 186 -31.28 -31.40 -9.82
C GLY A 186 -30.75 -30.02 -10.22
N SER A 187 -31.52 -28.95 -10.04
CA SER A 187 -31.11 -27.58 -10.31
C SER A 187 -31.19 -26.69 -9.06
N VAL A 188 -32.29 -26.79 -8.30
CA VAL A 188 -32.59 -25.97 -7.14
C VAL A 188 -32.88 -26.85 -5.94
N LEU A 189 -32.19 -26.58 -4.84
CA LEU A 189 -32.47 -27.17 -3.53
C LEU A 189 -33.45 -26.26 -2.78
N LYS A 190 -34.59 -26.82 -2.42
CA LYS A 190 -35.61 -26.18 -1.58
C LYS A 190 -35.52 -26.75 -0.18
N ILE A 191 -35.50 -25.87 0.83
CA ILE A 191 -35.42 -26.23 2.24
C ILE A 191 -36.55 -25.53 2.99
N GLU A 192 -37.32 -26.30 3.78
CA GLU A 192 -38.17 -25.78 4.85
C GLU A 192 -37.39 -25.89 6.17
N TRP A 193 -37.28 -24.77 6.88
CA TRP A 193 -36.54 -24.67 8.13
C TRP A 193 -37.44 -24.87 9.35
N SER A 194 -36.85 -25.19 10.50
CA SER A 194 -37.57 -25.36 11.77
C SER A 194 -38.23 -24.07 12.30
N ASP A 195 -37.80 -22.90 11.83
CA ASP A 195 -38.46 -21.61 12.08
C ASP A 195 -39.69 -21.37 11.17
N GLY A 196 -40.03 -22.35 10.32
CA GLY A 196 -41.13 -22.28 9.36
C GLY A 196 -40.79 -21.53 8.07
N HIS A 197 -39.57 -20.98 7.93
CA HIS A 197 -39.16 -20.28 6.72
C HIS A 197 -38.82 -21.25 5.58
N GLN A 198 -38.92 -20.79 4.34
CA GLN A 198 -38.53 -21.55 3.15
C GLN A 198 -37.44 -20.83 2.37
N SER A 199 -36.42 -21.59 1.95
CA SER A 199 -35.30 -21.06 1.16
C SER A 199 -35.06 -21.91 -0.08
N GLU A 200 -34.66 -21.25 -1.16
CA GLU A 200 -34.27 -21.89 -2.42
C GLU A 200 -32.83 -21.52 -2.77
N PHE A 201 -32.03 -22.52 -3.13
CA PHE A 201 -30.60 -22.35 -3.48
C PHE A 201 -30.31 -23.07 -4.78
N SER A 202 -29.78 -22.37 -5.78
CA SER A 202 -29.40 -22.98 -7.05
C SER A 202 -28.12 -23.80 -6.93
N ARG A 203 -27.90 -24.72 -7.86
CA ARG A 203 -26.65 -25.49 -7.96
C ARG A 203 -25.44 -24.57 -8.11
N GLU A 204 -25.58 -23.46 -8.84
CA GLU A 204 -24.53 -22.46 -9.03
C GLU A 204 -24.16 -21.77 -7.72
N PHE A 205 -25.13 -21.48 -6.85
CA PHE A 205 -24.88 -20.95 -5.51
C PHE A 205 -23.93 -21.88 -4.73
N PHE A 206 -24.23 -23.18 -4.68
CA PHE A 206 -23.37 -24.16 -4.01
C PHE A 206 -22.01 -24.36 -4.68
N SER A 207 -21.95 -24.26 -6.02
CA SER A 207 -20.69 -24.34 -6.74
C SER A 207 -19.72 -23.23 -6.32
N ARG A 208 -20.24 -22.04 -6.04
CA ARG A 208 -19.46 -20.89 -5.60
C ARG A 208 -19.11 -20.96 -4.11
N THR A 209 -20.03 -21.42 -3.27
CA THR A 209 -19.81 -21.55 -1.82
C THR A 209 -18.68 -22.51 -1.47
N THR A 210 -18.46 -23.52 -2.31
CA THR A 210 -17.40 -24.53 -2.11
C THR A 210 -16.13 -24.23 -2.89
N ASN A 211 -16.01 -23.03 -3.48
CA ASN A 211 -14.77 -22.60 -4.08
C ASN A 211 -13.65 -22.59 -3.03
N PRO A 212 -12.43 -23.02 -3.40
CA PRO A 212 -11.27 -22.80 -2.55
C PRO A 212 -11.11 -21.31 -2.25
N GLU A 213 -10.70 -20.95 -1.02
CA GLU A 213 -10.56 -19.56 -0.57
C GLU A 213 -9.75 -18.70 -1.55
N ARG A 214 -8.68 -19.27 -2.09
CA ARG A 214 -7.84 -18.67 -3.12
C ARG A 214 -8.62 -18.25 -4.38
N GLN A 215 -9.55 -19.09 -4.84
CA GLN A 215 -10.39 -18.79 -5.99
C GLN A 215 -11.35 -17.62 -5.69
N ASN A 216 -11.87 -17.55 -4.46
CA ASN A 216 -12.73 -16.45 -4.03
C ASN A 216 -11.95 -15.13 -3.99
N ALA A 217 -10.72 -15.11 -3.49
CA ALA A 217 -9.87 -13.91 -3.57
C ALA A 217 -9.63 -13.47 -5.03
N ILE A 218 -9.34 -14.41 -5.94
CA ILE A 218 -9.17 -14.14 -7.36
C ILE A 218 -10.40 -13.45 -7.97
N LEU A 219 -11.59 -13.98 -7.70
CA LEU A 219 -12.86 -13.44 -8.20
C LEU A 219 -13.16 -12.06 -7.57
N ARG A 220 -12.98 -11.92 -6.26
CA ARG A 220 -13.21 -10.66 -5.53
C ARG A 220 -12.34 -9.53 -6.03
N GLN A 221 -11.06 -9.82 -6.25
CA GLN A 221 -10.10 -8.86 -6.80
C GLN A 221 -10.30 -8.62 -8.30
N GLY A 222 -11.11 -9.44 -8.99
CA GLY A 222 -11.26 -9.37 -10.44
C GLY A 222 -9.94 -9.62 -11.16
N LEU A 223 -9.15 -10.59 -10.69
CA LEU A 223 -7.88 -10.95 -11.32
C LEU A 223 -8.14 -11.62 -12.67
N THR A 224 -7.31 -11.29 -13.65
CA THR A 224 -7.29 -11.89 -14.98
C THR A 224 -5.86 -12.32 -15.30
N THR A 225 -5.63 -12.90 -16.48
CA THR A 225 -4.28 -13.24 -16.91
C THR A 225 -3.44 -11.98 -17.05
N VAL A 226 -2.52 -11.78 -16.10
CA VAL A 226 -1.53 -10.70 -16.12
C VAL A 226 -0.45 -11.02 -17.14
N LYS A 227 -0.12 -10.03 -17.98
CA LYS A 227 0.98 -10.08 -18.93
C LYS A 227 2.09 -9.18 -18.42
N LEU A 228 3.15 -9.77 -17.90
CA LEU A 228 4.35 -9.02 -17.54
C LEU A 228 5.09 -8.59 -18.81
N TRP A 229 5.65 -7.39 -18.80
CA TRP A 229 6.31 -6.82 -19.97
C TRP A 229 7.58 -6.08 -19.59
N ASP A 230 8.41 -5.86 -20.59
CA ASP A 230 9.65 -5.10 -20.55
C ASP A 230 9.62 -4.09 -21.71
N SER A 231 10.73 -3.43 -22.01
CA SER A 231 10.88 -2.44 -23.10
C SER A 231 10.39 -2.94 -24.47
N THR A 232 10.32 -4.25 -24.70
CA THR A 232 9.79 -4.81 -25.96
C THR A 232 8.31 -4.48 -26.20
N ILE A 233 7.55 -4.07 -25.17
CA ILE A 233 6.16 -3.62 -25.33
C ILE A 233 6.01 -2.41 -26.26
N ALA A 234 7.09 -1.66 -26.51
CA ALA A 234 7.10 -0.52 -27.43
C ALA A 234 6.64 -0.88 -28.85
N SER A 235 6.80 -2.14 -29.28
CA SER A 235 6.38 -2.57 -30.63
C SER A 235 4.86 -2.60 -30.81
N ASP A 236 4.10 -2.93 -29.75
CA ASP A 236 2.63 -2.98 -29.77
C ASP A 236 2.07 -2.64 -28.38
N PRO A 237 2.12 -1.36 -27.96
CA PRO A 237 1.64 -0.98 -26.65
C PRO A 237 0.10 -1.11 -26.59
N PRO A 238 -0.47 -1.49 -25.43
CA PRO A 238 -1.90 -1.61 -25.25
C PRO A 238 -2.59 -0.27 -25.51
N LYS A 239 -3.39 -0.20 -26.58
CA LYS A 239 -4.12 1.02 -26.97
C LYS A 239 -5.55 0.76 -27.39
N GLU A 240 -6.43 1.72 -27.19
CA GLU A 240 -7.78 1.78 -27.72
C GLU A 240 -8.05 3.19 -28.26
N TYR A 241 -9.19 3.38 -28.91
CA TYR A 241 -9.57 4.67 -29.51
C TYR A 241 -10.70 5.33 -28.75
N TYR A 242 -10.68 6.65 -28.60
CA TYR A 242 -11.68 7.41 -27.85
C TYR A 242 -13.12 7.15 -28.33
N ARG A 243 -13.34 7.01 -29.64
CA ARG A 243 -14.65 6.63 -30.23
C ARG A 243 -15.18 5.28 -29.75
N LEU A 244 -14.29 4.40 -29.29
CA LEU A 244 -14.58 3.08 -28.73
C LEU A 244 -14.61 3.09 -27.20
N THR A 245 -14.74 4.26 -26.56
CA THR A 245 -14.82 4.35 -25.08
C THR A 245 -16.22 4.68 -24.57
N GLY A 246 -17.28 4.44 -25.37
CA GLY A 246 -18.66 4.53 -24.89
C GLY A 246 -18.96 3.57 -23.72
N ARG A 247 -20.11 3.73 -23.03
CA ARG A 247 -20.43 3.04 -21.76
C ARG A 247 -20.15 1.52 -21.74
N ALA A 248 -20.45 0.79 -22.81
CA ALA A 248 -20.19 -0.64 -22.90
C ALA A 248 -18.77 -0.99 -23.37
N LYS A 249 -18.12 -0.09 -24.11
CA LYS A 249 -16.84 -0.35 -24.79
C LYS A 249 -15.61 0.01 -23.95
N ILE A 250 -15.76 0.81 -22.89
CA ILE A 250 -14.71 1.07 -21.89
C ILE A 250 -14.17 -0.23 -21.24
N ALA A 251 -14.94 -1.31 -21.30
CA ALA A 251 -14.54 -2.65 -20.86
C ALA A 251 -13.19 -3.11 -21.44
N ARG A 252 -12.90 -2.75 -22.72
CA ARG A 252 -11.63 -3.09 -23.38
C ARG A 252 -10.44 -2.34 -22.78
N VAL A 253 -10.60 -1.04 -22.50
CA VAL A 253 -9.58 -0.22 -21.82
C VAL A 253 -9.29 -0.83 -20.45
N LEU A 254 -10.32 -1.13 -19.66
CA LEU A 254 -10.14 -1.72 -18.33
C LEU A 254 -9.51 -3.12 -18.37
N LEU A 255 -9.86 -3.94 -19.38
CA LEU A 255 -9.22 -5.24 -19.57
C LEU A 255 -7.73 -5.11 -19.89
N LYS A 256 -7.36 -4.20 -20.80
CA LYS A 256 -5.95 -3.93 -21.12
C LYS A 256 -5.19 -3.42 -19.89
N ILE A 257 -5.79 -2.52 -19.10
CA ILE A 257 -5.21 -2.07 -17.83
C ILE A 257 -5.05 -3.25 -16.85
N ARG A 258 -6.02 -4.16 -16.71
CA ARG A 258 -5.84 -5.34 -15.84
C ARG A 258 -4.75 -6.30 -16.34
N GLN A 259 -4.62 -6.48 -17.65
CA GLN A 259 -3.65 -7.40 -18.23
C GLN A 259 -2.23 -6.83 -18.22
N TYR A 260 -2.06 -5.59 -18.69
CA TYR A 260 -0.77 -4.94 -18.92
C TYR A 260 -0.44 -3.86 -17.89
N GLY A 261 -1.37 -3.45 -17.04
CA GLY A 261 -1.15 -2.34 -16.10
C GLY A 261 -1.31 -0.96 -16.72
N PHE A 262 -1.46 -0.82 -18.04
CA PHE A 262 -1.78 0.46 -18.68
C PHE A 262 -2.53 0.29 -20.00
N CYS A 263 -3.10 1.39 -20.50
CA CYS A 263 -3.69 1.49 -21.82
C CYS A 263 -3.62 2.94 -22.32
N TYR A 264 -3.20 3.14 -23.57
CA TYR A 264 -3.41 4.39 -24.28
C TYR A 264 -4.84 4.49 -24.82
N VAL A 265 -5.37 5.72 -24.86
CA VAL A 265 -6.62 6.06 -25.53
C VAL A 265 -6.34 7.16 -26.55
N ASP A 266 -6.18 6.73 -27.80
CA ASP A 266 -5.87 7.59 -28.94
C ASP A 266 -7.10 8.31 -29.47
N ASP A 267 -6.89 9.38 -30.23
CA ASP A 267 -7.92 10.24 -30.81
C ASP A 267 -8.87 10.87 -29.77
N THR A 268 -8.40 11.07 -28.54
CA THR A 268 -9.13 11.84 -27.54
C THR A 268 -9.07 13.32 -27.91
N PRO A 269 -10.20 14.07 -27.93
CA PRO A 269 -10.14 15.50 -28.19
C PRO A 269 -9.18 16.20 -27.22
N ILE A 270 -8.32 17.08 -27.74
CA ILE A 270 -7.22 17.75 -27.02
C ILE A 270 -7.76 18.82 -26.07
N THR A 271 -8.60 18.42 -25.11
CA THR A 271 -9.26 19.30 -24.15
C THR A 271 -9.35 18.63 -22.78
N PRO A 272 -9.19 19.39 -21.68
CA PRO A 272 -9.41 18.88 -20.32
C PRO A 272 -10.78 18.24 -20.13
N LYS A 273 -11.83 18.83 -20.73
CA LYS A 273 -13.22 18.34 -20.65
C LYS A 273 -13.37 16.93 -21.21
N ALA A 274 -12.72 16.62 -22.35
CA ALA A 274 -12.78 15.29 -22.93
C ALA A 274 -12.05 14.25 -22.08
N THR A 275 -10.88 14.60 -21.53
CA THR A 275 -10.14 13.72 -20.61
C THR A 275 -10.92 13.45 -19.34
N LYS A 276 -11.47 14.48 -18.71
CA LYS A 276 -12.33 14.33 -17.52
C LYS A 276 -13.52 13.43 -17.83
N GLY A 277 -14.21 13.67 -18.95
CA GLY A 277 -15.32 12.85 -19.40
C GLY A 277 -14.95 11.42 -19.78
N LEU A 278 -13.70 11.13 -20.17
CA LEU A 278 -13.19 9.77 -20.38
C LEU A 278 -13.01 9.05 -19.03
N LEU A 279 -12.35 9.70 -18.07
CA LEU A 279 -12.11 9.15 -16.74
C LEU A 279 -13.42 8.90 -15.98
N GLU A 280 -14.38 9.83 -16.07
CA GLU A 280 -15.71 9.69 -15.46
C GLU A 280 -16.57 8.56 -16.05
N ARG A 281 -16.20 8.00 -17.22
CA ARG A 281 -16.83 6.76 -17.73
C ARG A 281 -16.36 5.51 -16.99
N ILE A 282 -15.17 5.57 -16.39
CA ILE A 282 -14.63 4.52 -15.53
C ILE A 282 -15.26 4.68 -14.14
N ALA A 283 -14.98 5.78 -13.47
CA ALA A 283 -15.52 6.14 -12.15
C ALA A 283 -15.27 7.63 -11.86
N PHE A 284 -15.77 8.13 -10.74
CA PHE A 284 -15.53 9.52 -10.32
C PHE A 284 -14.03 9.79 -10.07
N ILE A 285 -13.62 11.04 -10.26
CA ILE A 285 -12.24 11.47 -9.97
C ILE A 285 -12.05 11.55 -8.46
N ARG A 286 -10.98 10.92 -7.96
CA ARG A 286 -10.57 11.01 -6.55
C ARG A 286 -10.05 12.42 -6.27
N ASN A 287 -10.70 13.12 -5.36
CA ASN A 287 -10.16 14.35 -4.79
C ASN A 287 -9.04 14.02 -3.79
N THR A 288 -7.96 14.79 -3.87
CA THR A 288 -6.82 14.73 -2.96
C THR A 288 -6.58 16.11 -2.36
N HIS A 289 -5.57 16.22 -1.50
CA HIS A 289 -5.12 17.51 -0.98
C HIS A 289 -4.50 18.44 -2.05
N TYR A 290 -4.16 17.90 -3.24
CA TYR A 290 -3.78 18.67 -4.41
C TYR A 290 -4.97 19.04 -5.32
N GLY A 291 -6.20 18.69 -4.91
CA GLY A 291 -7.41 18.85 -5.71
C GLY A 291 -7.84 17.55 -6.41
N GLY A 292 -8.79 17.67 -7.34
CA GLY A 292 -9.38 16.57 -8.09
C GLY A 292 -8.75 16.38 -9.47
N PHE A 293 -9.51 16.70 -10.51
CA PHE A 293 -8.99 16.72 -11.88
C PHE A 293 -7.97 17.86 -12.02
N TYR A 294 -6.78 17.55 -12.49
CA TYR A 294 -5.70 18.51 -12.66
C TYR A 294 -5.50 18.89 -14.13
N ASP A 295 -5.16 20.16 -14.34
CA ASP A 295 -4.79 20.75 -15.63
C ASP A 295 -3.75 21.82 -15.32
N PHE A 296 -2.48 21.52 -15.57
CA PHE A 296 -1.39 22.38 -15.14
C PHE A 296 -0.30 22.50 -16.20
N THR A 297 0.44 23.61 -16.07
CA THR A 297 1.74 23.82 -16.69
C THR A 297 2.78 23.77 -15.56
N ALA A 298 4.04 23.48 -15.86
CA ALA A 298 5.11 23.54 -14.84
C ALA A 298 5.44 24.99 -14.47
N ASP A 299 4.54 25.64 -13.74
CA ASP A 299 4.65 27.00 -13.23
C ASP A 299 4.94 27.05 -11.71
N LEU A 300 5.26 25.90 -11.10
CA LEU A 300 5.56 25.75 -9.66
C LEU A 300 4.43 26.21 -8.73
N ALA A 301 3.17 26.24 -9.18
CA ALA A 301 2.03 26.67 -8.36
C ALA A 301 1.72 25.74 -7.15
N SER A 302 2.30 24.54 -7.11
CA SER A 302 2.19 23.58 -6.01
C SER A 302 3.59 23.13 -5.54
N LYS A 303 3.76 22.92 -4.23
CA LYS A 303 5.02 22.46 -3.60
C LYS A 303 5.22 20.94 -3.78
N ASP A 304 5.16 20.48 -5.02
CA ASP A 304 5.38 19.08 -5.40
C ASP A 304 6.38 19.02 -6.56
N THR A 305 7.33 18.10 -6.48
CA THR A 305 8.34 17.86 -7.51
C THR A 305 7.77 17.61 -8.90
N ALA A 306 6.53 17.11 -9.02
CA ALA A 306 5.83 16.93 -10.29
C ALA A 306 5.64 18.25 -11.08
N TYR A 307 5.65 19.41 -10.41
CA TYR A 307 5.46 20.75 -10.99
C TYR A 307 6.76 21.42 -11.42
N THR A 308 7.88 20.69 -11.38
CA THR A 308 9.20 21.14 -11.83
C THR A 308 9.53 20.62 -13.24
N ASN A 309 10.61 21.12 -13.84
CA ASN A 309 11.14 20.67 -15.14
C ASN A 309 12.24 19.60 -15.04
N ILE A 310 12.60 19.18 -13.82
CA ILE A 310 13.61 18.13 -13.62
C ILE A 310 13.07 16.75 -14.01
N ALA A 311 13.98 15.82 -14.26
CA ALA A 311 13.62 14.44 -14.52
C ALA A 311 13.01 13.80 -13.25
N LEU A 312 12.03 12.93 -13.46
CA LEU A 312 11.42 12.12 -12.41
C LEU A 312 11.80 10.67 -12.68
N GLU A 313 12.42 10.03 -11.70
CA GLU A 313 12.71 8.59 -11.73
C GLU A 313 11.40 7.78 -11.68
N ALA A 314 11.47 6.49 -11.99
CA ALA A 314 10.32 5.60 -11.91
C ALA A 314 9.76 5.54 -10.48
N HIS A 315 8.49 5.89 -10.30
CA HIS A 315 7.78 5.87 -9.01
C HIS A 315 6.31 5.50 -9.16
N THR A 316 5.67 5.17 -8.03
CA THR A 316 4.22 5.07 -7.85
C THR A 316 3.73 6.25 -7.03
N ASP A 317 2.62 6.85 -7.41
CA ASP A 317 2.09 8.02 -6.73
C ASP A 317 1.35 7.69 -5.44
N ASN A 318 1.39 8.65 -4.53
CA ASN A 318 0.66 8.66 -3.27
C ASN A 318 1.00 7.50 -2.33
N THR A 319 2.27 7.14 -2.20
CA THR A 319 2.69 6.10 -1.24
C THR A 319 2.41 6.52 0.20
N TYR A 320 2.29 7.83 0.46
CA TYR A 320 1.84 8.44 1.71
C TYR A 320 0.35 8.26 2.03
N PHE A 321 -0.47 7.68 1.13
CA PHE A 321 -1.81 7.22 1.50
C PHE A 321 -1.80 5.74 1.92
N SER A 322 -2.58 5.43 2.95
CA SER A 322 -2.92 4.05 3.32
C SER A 322 -3.57 3.30 2.15
N ASP A 323 -4.42 4.00 1.41
CA ASP A 323 -5.02 3.58 0.14
C ASP A 323 -4.56 4.54 -0.99
N PRO A 324 -3.44 4.24 -1.68
CA PRO A 324 -2.98 5.00 -2.84
C PRO A 324 -3.99 4.91 -3.98
N ALA A 325 -4.01 5.94 -4.83
CA ALA A 325 -4.85 5.95 -6.03
C ALA A 325 -4.64 4.67 -6.86
N GLY A 326 -5.74 4.11 -7.37
CA GLY A 326 -5.73 2.88 -8.14
C GLY A 326 -5.33 3.12 -9.58
N LEU A 327 -5.94 4.10 -10.25
CA LEU A 327 -5.52 4.55 -11.58
C LEU A 327 -5.04 5.99 -11.54
N GLN A 328 -4.13 6.30 -12.44
CA GLN A 328 -3.72 7.65 -12.80
C GLN A 328 -3.77 7.81 -14.31
N ALA A 329 -4.00 9.04 -14.77
CA ALA A 329 -4.06 9.33 -16.20
C ALA A 329 -3.32 10.61 -16.56
N PHE A 330 -2.66 10.58 -17.70
CA PHE A 330 -1.94 11.72 -18.27
C PHE A 330 -2.41 11.98 -19.71
N HIS A 331 -2.75 13.22 -20.00
CA HIS A 331 -3.04 13.70 -21.36
C HIS A 331 -2.21 14.95 -21.63
N LEU A 332 -1.23 14.83 -22.53
CA LEU A 332 -0.51 15.99 -23.02
C LEU A 332 -1.46 16.81 -23.89
N LEU A 333 -1.65 18.09 -23.57
CA LEU A 333 -2.47 19.00 -24.36
C LEU A 333 -1.63 19.82 -25.33
N SER A 334 -0.45 20.26 -24.89
CA SER A 334 0.52 20.96 -25.71
C SER A 334 1.92 20.87 -25.12
N HIS A 335 2.93 20.88 -25.99
CA HIS A 335 4.33 21.09 -25.63
C HIS A 335 4.93 22.02 -26.68
N THR A 336 5.17 23.28 -26.32
CA THR A 336 5.71 24.30 -27.25
C THR A 336 7.04 24.83 -26.74
N ASP A 337 7.85 25.37 -27.66
CA ASP A 337 9.08 26.10 -27.34
C ASP A 337 10.11 25.29 -26.52
N GLY A 338 10.16 23.98 -26.75
CA GLY A 338 11.10 23.10 -26.06
C GLY A 338 10.95 21.63 -26.44
N GLU A 339 11.72 20.78 -25.76
CA GLU A 339 11.90 19.36 -26.08
C GLU A 339 12.00 18.51 -24.82
N GLY A 340 12.02 17.19 -24.99
CA GLY A 340 12.04 16.22 -23.89
C GLY A 340 10.66 15.96 -23.28
N GLY A 341 10.63 15.54 -22.01
CA GLY A 341 9.38 15.27 -21.30
C GLY A 341 8.68 13.96 -21.71
N ALA A 342 9.44 13.06 -22.34
CA ALA A 342 9.05 11.69 -22.60
C ALA A 342 8.66 10.99 -21.29
N SER A 343 7.58 10.24 -21.33
CA SER A 343 7.07 9.45 -20.21
C SER A 343 7.83 8.14 -20.12
N LEU A 344 8.27 7.80 -18.91
CA LEU A 344 8.82 6.49 -18.57
C LEU A 344 7.71 5.63 -17.96
N LEU A 345 7.65 4.37 -18.36
CA LEU A 345 6.84 3.33 -17.73
C LEU A 345 7.72 2.11 -17.43
N VAL A 346 7.57 1.54 -16.24
CA VAL A 346 8.23 0.29 -15.81
C VAL A 346 7.20 -0.62 -15.17
N ASP A 347 7.14 -1.88 -15.62
CA ASP A 347 6.27 -2.88 -14.99
C ASP A 347 6.87 -3.35 -13.66
N GLY A 348 6.40 -2.76 -12.55
CA GLY A 348 6.87 -3.11 -11.21
C GLY A 348 6.68 -4.59 -10.89
N PHE A 349 5.69 -5.25 -11.50
CA PHE A 349 5.50 -6.68 -11.31
C PHE A 349 6.55 -7.49 -12.09
N LYS A 350 6.91 -7.10 -13.32
CA LYS A 350 8.02 -7.73 -14.05
C LYS A 350 9.32 -7.63 -13.26
N VAL A 351 9.62 -6.43 -12.75
CA VAL A 351 10.85 -6.19 -12.00
C VAL A 351 10.85 -6.93 -10.66
N ALA A 352 9.72 -7.02 -9.97
CA ALA A 352 9.58 -7.85 -8.78
C ALA A 352 9.78 -9.35 -9.09
N ASP A 353 9.24 -9.85 -10.21
CA ASP A 353 9.45 -11.24 -10.67
C ASP A 353 10.92 -11.53 -10.96
N GLU A 354 11.65 -10.56 -11.54
CA GLU A 354 13.11 -10.65 -11.74
C GLU A 354 13.89 -10.64 -10.43
N LEU A 355 13.57 -9.73 -9.51
CA LEU A 355 14.21 -9.68 -8.21
C LEU A 355 14.01 -11.00 -7.46
N CYS A 356 12.78 -11.53 -7.43
CA CYS A 356 12.46 -12.80 -6.77
C CYS A 356 13.31 -13.98 -7.31
N LYS A 357 13.60 -13.97 -8.61
CA LYS A 357 14.40 -15.02 -9.28
C LYS A 357 15.91 -14.85 -9.09
N THR A 358 16.38 -13.61 -9.01
CA THR A 358 17.81 -13.28 -9.00
C THR A 358 18.36 -13.10 -7.59
N ASP A 359 17.55 -12.59 -6.67
CA ASP A 359 17.90 -12.36 -5.28
C ASP A 359 16.65 -12.46 -4.39
N ARG A 360 16.44 -13.68 -3.91
CA ARG A 360 15.29 -14.02 -3.07
C ARG A 360 15.29 -13.30 -1.73
N GLU A 361 16.46 -13.11 -1.12
CA GLU A 361 16.60 -12.44 0.18
C GLU A 361 16.25 -10.95 0.06
N ALA A 362 16.73 -10.26 -0.97
CA ALA A 362 16.36 -8.87 -1.24
C ALA A 362 14.84 -8.73 -1.48
N TYR A 363 14.24 -9.68 -2.21
CA TYR A 363 12.80 -9.71 -2.40
C TYR A 363 12.04 -9.85 -1.08
N GLU A 364 12.47 -10.77 -0.20
CA GLU A 364 11.86 -11.02 1.10
C GLU A 364 11.95 -9.78 2.00
N ILE A 365 13.11 -9.10 2.03
CA ILE A 365 13.30 -7.83 2.75
C ILE A 365 12.29 -6.79 2.25
N LEU A 366 12.19 -6.57 0.93
CA LEU A 366 11.28 -5.57 0.36
C LEU A 366 9.79 -5.95 0.49
N SER A 367 9.49 -7.23 0.72
CA SER A 367 8.13 -7.73 0.91
C SER A 367 7.67 -7.72 2.37
N THR A 368 8.60 -7.60 3.33
CA THR A 368 8.31 -7.75 4.77
C THR A 368 8.68 -6.53 5.61
N VAL A 369 9.73 -5.80 5.23
CA VAL A 369 10.14 -4.59 5.95
C VAL A 369 9.23 -3.44 5.51
N ASN A 370 8.52 -2.87 6.47
CA ASN A 370 7.65 -1.74 6.20
C ASN A 370 8.44 -0.43 6.10
N VAL A 371 7.92 0.48 5.29
CA VAL A 371 8.48 1.79 5.01
C VAL A 371 7.44 2.85 5.34
N TYR A 372 7.83 3.86 6.12
CA TYR A 372 7.00 5.03 6.36
C TYR A 372 7.04 5.95 5.14
N ALA A 373 5.96 6.68 4.90
CA ALA A 373 5.88 7.67 3.84
C ALA A 373 5.09 8.90 4.32
N HIS A 374 5.32 10.06 3.71
CA HIS A 374 4.61 11.28 4.07
C HIS A 374 4.48 12.27 2.91
N ALA A 375 3.47 13.13 2.99
CA ALA A 375 3.35 14.36 2.20
C ALA A 375 3.06 15.53 3.16
N SER A 376 4.07 16.37 3.39
CA SER A 376 4.03 17.44 4.40
C SER A 376 4.42 18.82 3.86
N GLY A 377 4.44 19.00 2.53
CA GLY A 377 4.93 20.23 1.89
C GLY A 377 3.96 21.43 1.98
N ASN A 378 2.65 21.16 2.11
CA ASN A 378 1.62 22.19 2.12
C ASN A 378 1.27 22.64 3.54
N GLU A 379 0.94 23.92 3.72
CA GLU A 379 0.62 24.49 5.02
C GLU A 379 -0.58 23.77 5.66
N GLY A 380 -0.42 23.35 6.93
CA GLY A 380 -1.45 22.61 7.67
C GLY A 380 -1.66 21.16 7.21
N ILE A 381 -0.86 20.65 6.28
CA ILE A 381 -1.01 19.29 5.73
C ILE A 381 0.21 18.45 6.09
N SER A 382 -0.02 17.32 6.76
CA SER A 382 0.97 16.25 6.93
C SER A 382 0.26 14.92 6.82
N ILE A 383 0.20 14.38 5.60
CA ILE A 383 -0.49 13.13 5.31
C ILE A 383 0.50 12.00 5.46
N GLN A 384 0.12 11.00 6.24
CA GLN A 384 0.89 9.78 6.45
C GLN A 384 -0.07 8.59 6.42
N PRO A 385 0.38 7.41 5.97
CA PRO A 385 -0.40 6.21 6.09
C PRO A 385 -0.66 5.85 7.57
N TYR A 386 -1.76 5.17 7.89
CA TYR A 386 -2.10 4.79 9.28
C TYR A 386 -1.09 3.81 9.89
N ARG A 387 -0.28 3.15 9.06
CA ARG A 387 0.85 2.30 9.41
C ARG A 387 1.87 2.30 8.27
N ALA A 388 3.09 1.86 8.52
CA ALA A 388 4.04 1.62 7.45
C ALA A 388 3.63 0.41 6.58
N PHE A 389 4.03 0.41 5.30
CA PHE A 389 3.75 -0.67 4.35
C PHE A 389 5.03 -1.11 3.63
N PRO A 390 5.17 -2.38 3.25
CA PRO A 390 6.34 -2.84 2.50
C PRO A 390 6.30 -2.33 1.05
N VAL A 391 7.45 -2.37 0.38
CA VAL A 391 7.56 -2.01 -1.05
C VAL A 391 6.79 -2.99 -1.92
N LEU A 392 6.88 -4.30 -1.61
CA LEU A 392 6.24 -5.37 -2.36
C LEU A 392 5.12 -6.01 -1.53
N GLU A 393 3.91 -5.48 -1.67
CA GLU A 393 2.78 -5.89 -0.86
C GLU A 393 2.05 -7.08 -1.48
N HIS A 394 1.86 -8.13 -0.70
CA HIS A 394 1.23 -9.37 -1.13
C HIS A 394 -0.14 -9.56 -0.50
N ASP A 395 -1.06 -10.13 -1.28
CA ASP A 395 -2.33 -10.61 -0.77
C ASP A 395 -2.11 -11.83 0.13
N SER A 396 -2.64 -11.76 1.36
CA SER A 396 -2.38 -12.78 2.37
C SER A 396 -2.99 -14.13 2.08
N LEU A 397 -4.01 -14.21 1.21
CA LEU A 397 -4.75 -15.42 0.93
C LEU A 397 -4.21 -16.17 -0.30
N THR A 398 -3.83 -15.42 -1.33
CA THR A 398 -3.34 -15.95 -2.60
C THR A 398 -1.82 -16.08 -2.63
N GLY A 399 -1.11 -15.28 -1.82
CA GLY A 399 0.33 -15.11 -1.88
C GLY A 399 0.79 -14.31 -3.11
N ASP A 400 -0.14 -13.72 -3.86
CA ASP A 400 0.16 -12.96 -5.08
C ASP A 400 0.55 -11.52 -4.75
N LEU A 401 1.50 -10.97 -5.51
CA LEU A 401 1.88 -9.57 -5.46
C LEU A 401 0.67 -8.70 -5.82
N LEU A 402 0.23 -7.90 -4.86
CA LEU A 402 -0.97 -7.07 -4.95
C LEU A 402 -0.62 -5.65 -5.41
N ARG A 403 0.49 -5.11 -4.91
CA ARG A 403 0.88 -3.70 -5.09
C ARG A 403 2.39 -3.50 -4.93
N VAL A 404 2.94 -2.59 -5.73
CA VAL A 404 4.27 -2.01 -5.55
C VAL A 404 4.12 -0.58 -4.98
N ARG A 405 4.85 -0.27 -3.91
CA ARG A 405 4.93 1.07 -3.30
C ARG A 405 6.36 1.57 -3.39
N TRP A 406 6.62 2.44 -4.36
CA TRP A 406 7.97 2.92 -4.62
C TRP A 406 7.96 4.40 -4.99
N ASN A 407 8.32 5.27 -4.04
CA ASN A 407 8.55 6.68 -4.31
C ASN A 407 9.58 7.21 -3.31
N SER A 408 10.77 7.53 -3.81
CA SER A 408 11.88 8.01 -2.98
C SER A 408 11.59 9.36 -2.32
N SER A 409 10.78 10.22 -2.97
CA SER A 409 10.42 11.55 -2.47
C SER A 409 9.39 11.51 -1.35
N ASP A 410 8.49 10.52 -1.39
CA ASP A 410 7.49 10.31 -0.34
C ASP A 410 8.08 9.58 0.89
N ARG A 411 9.20 8.88 0.71
CA ARG A 411 9.76 7.96 1.70
C ARG A 411 10.25 8.68 2.96
N ALA A 412 9.79 8.21 4.12
CA ALA A 412 10.27 8.62 5.43
C ALA A 412 11.21 7.55 6.04
N SER A 413 11.04 7.22 7.32
CA SER A 413 11.86 6.22 8.02
C SER A 413 11.59 4.79 7.54
N ILE A 414 12.52 3.87 7.83
CA ILE A 414 12.39 2.43 7.61
C ILE A 414 12.05 1.77 8.95
N GLU A 415 11.07 0.87 9.00
CA GLU A 415 10.66 0.18 10.22
C GLU A 415 11.62 -0.97 10.56
N LEU A 416 12.88 -0.63 10.87
CA LEU A 416 13.94 -1.53 11.33
C LEU A 416 14.75 -0.90 12.46
N PRO A 417 15.31 -1.71 13.38
CA PRO A 417 16.36 -1.26 14.28
C PRO A 417 17.54 -0.65 13.51
N ILE A 418 18.13 0.41 14.06
CA ILE A 418 19.10 1.24 13.35
C ILE A 418 20.32 0.46 12.83
N ASP A 419 20.74 -0.59 13.53
CA ASP A 419 21.87 -1.46 13.16
C ASP A 419 21.55 -2.40 11.98
N LYS A 420 20.28 -2.54 11.60
CA LYS A 420 19.82 -3.36 10.47
C LYS A 420 19.31 -2.56 9.29
N VAL A 421 19.16 -1.24 9.41
CA VAL A 421 18.57 -0.41 8.36
C VAL A 421 19.32 -0.56 7.02
N GLU A 422 20.64 -0.77 7.04
CA GLU A 422 21.45 -1.01 5.82
C GLU A 422 20.95 -2.19 4.97
N THR A 423 20.42 -3.26 5.59
CA THR A 423 19.93 -4.42 4.83
C THR A 423 18.76 -4.06 3.92
N TRP A 424 17.91 -3.13 4.36
CA TRP A 424 16.83 -2.60 3.52
C TRP A 424 17.39 -1.77 2.36
N TYR A 425 18.38 -0.91 2.63
CA TYR A 425 19.00 -0.10 1.59
C TYR A 425 19.69 -0.95 0.52
N ASP A 426 20.34 -2.04 0.90
CA ASP A 426 20.98 -2.94 -0.08
C ASP A 426 19.97 -3.70 -0.93
N ALA A 427 18.85 -4.14 -0.34
CA ALA A 427 17.74 -4.71 -1.10
C ALA A 427 17.09 -3.67 -2.04
N ALA A 428 16.88 -2.45 -1.54
CA ALA A 428 16.33 -1.33 -2.30
C ALA A 428 17.24 -0.93 -3.47
N ARG A 429 18.58 -0.94 -3.30
CA ARG A 429 19.55 -0.70 -4.38
C ARG A 429 19.42 -1.73 -5.50
N LYS A 430 19.24 -3.01 -5.16
CA LYS A 430 19.06 -4.08 -6.15
C LYS A 430 17.77 -3.88 -6.94
N PHE A 431 16.68 -3.53 -6.26
CA PHE A 431 15.40 -3.24 -6.93
C PHE A 431 15.48 -1.99 -7.82
N ASP A 432 16.06 -0.88 -7.33
CA ASP A 432 16.29 0.34 -8.11
C ASP A 432 17.15 0.08 -9.35
N ALA A 433 18.22 -0.71 -9.21
CA ALA A 433 19.07 -1.09 -10.33
C ALA A 433 18.30 -1.88 -11.39
N LEU A 434 17.38 -2.78 -10.99
CA LEU A 434 16.52 -3.50 -11.93
C LEU A 434 15.47 -2.59 -12.59
N LEU A 435 14.91 -1.61 -11.87
CA LEU A 435 13.98 -0.62 -12.43
C LEU A 435 14.66 0.22 -13.52
N LYS A 436 15.94 0.57 -13.34
CA LYS A 436 16.77 1.39 -14.24
C LYS A 436 17.45 0.61 -15.36
N LYS A 437 17.22 -0.71 -15.47
CA LYS A 437 17.70 -1.50 -16.61
C LYS A 437 16.99 -1.05 -17.87
N LYS A 438 17.75 -0.75 -18.92
CA LYS A 438 17.19 -0.33 -20.23
C LYS A 438 16.19 -1.34 -20.77
N GLU A 439 16.40 -2.62 -20.48
CA GLU A 439 15.50 -3.68 -20.89
C GLU A 439 14.13 -3.56 -20.22
N ASN A 440 14.03 -3.01 -19.00
CA ASN A 440 12.79 -2.85 -18.24
C ASN A 440 12.11 -1.49 -18.44
N GLU A 441 12.83 -0.50 -18.96
CA GLU A 441 12.31 0.84 -19.20
C GLU A 441 11.60 0.97 -20.56
N TYR A 442 10.30 1.28 -20.53
CA TYR A 442 9.56 1.68 -21.72
C TYR A 442 9.40 3.21 -21.75
N TRP A 443 10.06 3.85 -22.72
CA TRP A 443 10.02 5.29 -22.93
C TRP A 443 9.11 5.65 -24.11
N GLU A 444 8.15 6.53 -23.89
CA GLU A 444 7.22 7.01 -24.92
C GLU A 444 7.06 8.54 -24.84
N GLN A 445 7.19 9.21 -25.98
CA GLN A 445 6.81 10.62 -26.08
C GLN A 445 5.29 10.73 -26.25
N LEU A 446 4.60 11.22 -25.22
CA LEU A 446 3.17 11.51 -25.35
C LEU A 446 2.94 12.59 -26.41
N ILE A 447 1.88 12.40 -27.20
CA ILE A 447 1.42 13.35 -28.21
C ILE A 447 0.02 13.87 -27.84
N PRO A 448 -0.33 15.11 -28.23
CA PRO A 448 -1.68 15.60 -28.07
C PRO A 448 -2.73 14.66 -28.67
N GLY A 449 -3.76 14.35 -27.88
CA GLY A 449 -4.85 13.45 -28.25
C GLY A 449 -4.67 11.99 -27.82
N ARG A 450 -3.50 11.64 -27.26
CA ARG A 450 -3.24 10.34 -26.63
C ARG A 450 -3.33 10.47 -25.10
N VAL A 451 -4.30 9.82 -24.49
CA VAL A 451 -4.40 9.71 -23.02
C VAL A 451 -3.74 8.41 -22.57
N LEU A 452 -2.77 8.49 -21.68
CA LEU A 452 -2.22 7.35 -20.97
C LEU A 452 -3.02 7.13 -19.68
N ILE A 453 -3.56 5.93 -19.47
CA ILE A 453 -4.20 5.52 -18.21
C ILE A 453 -3.47 4.28 -17.70
N PHE A 454 -3.04 4.28 -16.44
CA PHE A 454 -2.27 3.20 -15.86
C PHE A 454 -2.69 2.87 -14.43
N ASP A 455 -2.44 1.61 -14.06
CA ASP A 455 -2.60 1.06 -12.72
C ASP A 455 -1.41 1.47 -11.86
N ASN A 456 -1.62 2.48 -11.03
CA ASN A 456 -0.61 3.06 -10.16
C ASN A 456 -0.16 2.10 -9.04
N TRP A 457 -0.86 0.97 -8.83
CA TRP A 457 -0.37 -0.08 -7.91
C TRP A 457 0.64 -1.01 -8.56
N ARG A 458 0.84 -0.94 -9.88
CA ARG A 458 1.69 -1.86 -10.64
C ARG A 458 2.74 -1.14 -11.48
N VAL A 459 2.32 -0.17 -12.28
CA VAL A 459 3.18 0.49 -13.26
C VAL A 459 3.83 1.68 -12.60
N LEU A 460 5.15 1.60 -12.41
CA LEU A 460 5.92 2.77 -12.04
C LEU A 460 6.03 3.67 -13.26
N HIS A 461 6.06 4.97 -13.01
CA HIS A 461 6.13 5.95 -14.06
C HIS A 461 7.13 7.05 -13.72
N GLY A 462 7.62 7.72 -14.74
CA GLY A 462 8.57 8.82 -14.60
C GLY A 462 8.52 9.72 -15.81
N ARG A 463 9.46 10.65 -15.87
CA ARG A 463 9.53 11.59 -16.99
C ARG A 463 10.97 12.06 -17.18
N SER A 464 11.41 12.16 -18.43
CA SER A 464 12.67 12.84 -18.73
C SER A 464 12.57 14.34 -18.40
N LYS A 465 13.73 14.98 -18.23
CA LYS A 465 13.81 16.45 -18.15
C LYS A 465 13.19 17.07 -19.42
N PHE A 466 12.67 18.29 -19.31
CA PHE A 466 12.11 18.98 -20.46
C PHE A 466 12.32 20.49 -20.40
N THR A 467 12.18 21.14 -21.55
CA THR A 467 12.20 22.60 -21.71
C THR A 467 10.89 23.07 -22.36
N GLY A 468 10.65 24.37 -22.35
CA GLY A 468 9.46 24.97 -22.96
C GLY A 468 8.18 24.84 -22.12
N LYS A 469 7.04 25.12 -22.76
CA LYS A 469 5.72 25.13 -22.12
C LYS A 469 5.02 23.81 -22.36
N ARG A 470 4.86 23.02 -21.30
CA ARG A 470 4.21 21.70 -21.33
C ARG A 470 2.95 21.72 -20.48
N ARG A 471 1.78 21.59 -21.13
CA ARG A 471 0.47 21.53 -20.46
C ARG A 471 -0.06 20.11 -20.45
N ILE A 472 -0.34 19.60 -19.26
CA ILE A 472 -0.86 18.25 -19.06
C ILE A 472 -2.14 18.30 -18.22
N CYS A 473 -3.08 17.42 -18.51
CA CYS A 473 -4.25 17.21 -17.66
C CYS A 473 -4.45 15.74 -17.33
N GLY A 474 -5.20 15.47 -16.27
CA GLY A 474 -5.33 14.12 -15.75
C GLY A 474 -6.09 14.06 -14.43
N GLY A 475 -6.09 12.88 -13.83
CA GLY A 475 -6.76 12.64 -12.56
C GLY A 475 -6.47 11.26 -12.00
N TYR A 476 -6.89 11.07 -10.76
CA TYR A 476 -6.81 9.80 -10.05
C TYR A 476 -8.17 9.13 -9.95
N ILE A 477 -8.20 7.80 -9.93
CA ILE A 477 -9.39 6.99 -9.67
C ILE A 477 -9.09 5.98 -8.56
N ASN A 478 -10.01 5.82 -7.61
CA ASN A 478 -9.90 4.85 -6.52
C ASN A 478 -9.85 3.40 -7.04
N ARG A 479 -9.09 2.54 -6.35
CA ARG A 479 -8.96 1.11 -6.71
C ARG A 479 -10.32 0.41 -6.79
N ASP A 480 -11.12 0.51 -5.72
CA ASP A 480 -12.35 -0.26 -5.59
C ASP A 480 -13.40 0.09 -6.67
N ASP A 481 -13.52 1.37 -6.99
CA ASP A 481 -14.51 1.86 -7.95
C ASP A 481 -14.23 1.35 -9.37
N TRP A 482 -12.98 1.41 -9.83
CA TRP A 482 -12.65 0.92 -11.17
C TRP A 482 -12.63 -0.62 -11.23
N ILE A 483 -12.26 -1.31 -10.14
CA ILE A 483 -12.35 -2.77 -10.05
C ILE A 483 -13.81 -3.23 -10.06
N SER A 484 -14.69 -2.52 -9.36
CA SER A 484 -16.14 -2.74 -9.41
C SER A 484 -16.66 -2.59 -10.85
N LYS A 485 -16.31 -1.47 -11.51
CA LYS A 485 -16.67 -1.24 -12.91
C LYS A 485 -16.16 -2.35 -13.84
N TYR A 486 -14.91 -2.75 -13.68
CA TYR A 486 -14.28 -3.83 -14.45
C TYR A 486 -15.05 -5.15 -14.27
N LYS A 487 -15.30 -5.57 -13.03
CA LYS A 487 -16.04 -6.81 -12.73
C LYS A 487 -17.44 -6.78 -13.33
N MET A 488 -18.16 -5.67 -13.18
CA MET A 488 -19.51 -5.54 -13.73
C MET A 488 -19.56 -5.63 -15.25
N LEU A 489 -18.55 -5.08 -15.95
CA LEU A 489 -18.48 -5.12 -17.41
C LEU A 489 -17.96 -6.45 -17.97
N GLN A 490 -17.03 -7.11 -17.26
CA GLN A 490 -16.39 -8.33 -17.75
C GLN A 490 -17.08 -9.62 -17.31
N LEU A 491 -17.57 -9.67 -16.07
CA LEU A 491 -18.21 -10.86 -15.51
C LEU A 491 -19.73 -10.82 -15.63
N GLY A 492 -20.31 -9.63 -15.80
CA GLY A 492 -21.75 -9.42 -15.85
C GLY A 492 -22.40 -9.33 -14.46
N ARG A 493 -23.52 -8.62 -14.39
CA ARG A 493 -24.23 -8.33 -13.13
C ARG A 493 -24.61 -9.59 -12.36
N GLU A 494 -25.18 -10.59 -13.03
CA GLU A 494 -25.66 -11.82 -12.39
C GLU A 494 -24.53 -12.59 -11.70
N LYS A 495 -23.38 -12.72 -12.36
CA LYS A 495 -22.22 -13.42 -11.82
C LYS A 495 -21.61 -12.67 -10.63
N VAL A 496 -21.46 -11.35 -10.74
CA VAL A 496 -20.95 -10.51 -9.64
C VAL A 496 -21.87 -10.57 -8.43
N LEU A 497 -23.18 -10.35 -8.62
CA LEU A 497 -24.12 -10.33 -7.50
C LEU A 497 -24.30 -11.70 -6.86
N GLY A 498 -24.36 -12.77 -7.65
CA GLY A 498 -24.48 -14.11 -7.11
C GLY A 498 -23.20 -14.63 -6.43
N SER A 499 -22.08 -13.89 -6.50
CA SER A 499 -20.88 -14.19 -5.70
C SER A 499 -20.89 -13.54 -4.30
N LEU A 500 -21.73 -12.51 -4.08
CA LEU A 500 -21.77 -11.76 -2.81
C LEU A 500 -22.05 -12.65 -1.59
N ALA A 501 -22.95 -13.62 -1.75
CA ALA A 501 -23.36 -14.52 -0.68
C ALA A 501 -22.50 -15.80 -0.60
N SER A 502 -21.72 -16.12 -1.63
CA SER A 502 -21.00 -17.40 -1.74
C SER A 502 -19.49 -17.30 -1.58
N GLY A 503 -18.92 -16.08 -1.55
CA GLY A 503 -17.49 -15.86 -1.37
C GLY A 503 -16.92 -15.03 -2.49
#